data_AF-A0A7X9I447-F1
#
_entry.id   AF-A0A7X9I447-F1
#
_cell.length_a   1.000
_cell.length_b   1.000
_cell.length_c   1.000
_cell.angle_alpha   90.00
_cell.angle_beta   90.00
_cell.angle_gamma   90.00
#
_symmetry.space_group_name_H-M   'P 1'
#
loop_
_entity.id
_entity.type
_entity.pdbx_description
1 polymer ?
#
loop_
_entity_poly.entity_id
_entity_poly.type
_entity_poly.pdbx_seq_one_letter_code
_entity_poly.pdbx_strand_id
1 'polypeptide(L)'
;MRRRILGYRRQIEEILAADSPDTDWNLLLTEHFTQISFFQHERLVHLIVTVTFALIVVLLMHILFSAQESSLLLLTIFLAANLFLCGYILHYYILETNVQYFYTQYDGILAKCQACQASAKQGGEN
;
A
#
# COMPACT_ATOMS: atom_id res chain seq x y z
N MET A 1 -0.92 13.13 -4.32
CA MET A 1 0.22 12.19 -4.36
C MET A 1 0.46 11.54 -5.73
N ARG A 2 -0.56 11.04 -6.43
CA ARG A 2 -0.43 10.39 -7.76
C ARG A 2 0.43 11.12 -8.80
N ARG A 3 0.36 12.46 -8.90
CA ARG A 3 1.13 13.22 -9.91
C ARG A 3 2.65 13.19 -9.71
N ARG A 4 3.16 13.09 -8.47
CA ARG A 4 4.61 12.99 -8.22
C ARG A 4 5.14 11.58 -8.52
N ILE A 5 4.34 10.57 -8.22
CA ILE A 5 4.68 9.16 -8.47
C ILE A 5 4.73 8.87 -9.97
N LEU A 6 3.77 9.39 -10.75
CA LEU A 6 3.75 9.22 -12.21
C LEU A 6 4.91 9.94 -12.92
N GLY A 7 5.33 11.10 -12.43
CA GLY A 7 6.51 11.80 -12.94
C GLY A 7 7.80 11.02 -12.71
N TYR A 8 7.96 10.47 -11.51
CA TYR A 8 9.12 9.65 -11.15
C TYR A 8 9.20 8.37 -11.99
N ARG A 9 8.06 7.71 -12.20
CA ARG A 9 7.96 6.48 -13.00
C ARG A 9 8.35 6.69 -14.46
N ARG A 10 7.95 7.83 -15.03
CA ARG A 10 8.27 8.19 -16.42
C ARG A 10 9.76 8.51 -16.59
N GLN A 11 10.38 9.13 -15.59
CA GLN A 11 11.84 9.32 -15.56
C GLN A 11 12.58 7.98 -15.46
N ILE A 12 12.09 7.05 -14.64
CA ILE A 12 12.69 5.70 -14.54
C ILE A 12 12.56 4.92 -15.84
N GLU A 13 11.40 4.96 -16.50
CA GLU A 13 11.20 4.31 -17.80
C GLU A 13 12.08 4.92 -18.90
N GLU A 14 12.26 6.25 -18.92
CA GLU A 14 13.18 6.92 -19.83
C GLU A 14 14.65 6.52 -19.57
N ILE A 15 15.06 6.41 -18.30
CA ILE A 15 16.41 5.97 -17.93
C ILE A 15 16.62 4.49 -18.27
N LEU A 16 15.63 3.62 -18.03
CA LEU A 16 15.67 2.20 -18.40
C LEU A 16 15.72 1.99 -19.92
N ALA A 17 15.07 2.86 -20.70
CA ALA A 17 15.06 2.79 -22.15
C ALA A 17 16.33 3.36 -22.78
N ALA A 18 17.03 4.26 -22.08
CA ALA A 18 18.27 4.89 -22.53
C ALA A 18 19.52 4.00 -22.34
N ASP A 19 19.41 2.88 -21.61
CA ASP A 19 20.49 1.90 -21.36
C ASP A 19 21.82 2.57 -20.93
N SER A 20 21.71 3.60 -20.09
CA SER A 20 22.86 4.42 -19.70
C SER A 20 23.70 3.67 -18.66
N PRO A 21 24.99 3.39 -18.94
CA PRO A 21 25.85 2.52 -18.14
C PRO A 21 26.23 3.08 -16.76
N ASP A 22 25.91 4.34 -16.48
CA ASP A 22 26.24 5.05 -15.23
C ASP A 22 25.06 5.12 -14.24
N THR A 23 24.02 4.30 -14.46
CA THR A 23 22.81 4.33 -13.65
C THR A 23 22.99 3.56 -12.34
N ASP A 24 22.86 4.25 -11.21
CA ASP A 24 23.07 3.67 -9.89
C ASP A 24 21.83 2.87 -9.43
N TRP A 25 21.72 1.64 -9.91
CA TRP A 25 20.58 0.74 -9.70
C TRP A 25 20.23 0.51 -8.22
N ASN A 26 21.20 0.63 -7.30
CA ASN A 26 20.98 0.50 -5.86
C ASN A 26 20.22 1.69 -5.26
N LEU A 27 20.47 2.90 -5.75
CA LEU A 27 19.78 4.11 -5.28
C LEU A 27 18.30 4.04 -5.67
N LEU A 28 18.03 3.61 -6.91
CA LEU A 28 16.69 3.42 -7.44
C LEU A 28 15.88 2.37 -6.68
N LEU A 29 16.54 1.25 -6.33
CA LEU A 29 15.94 0.19 -5.53
C LEU A 29 15.53 0.70 -4.14
N THR A 30 16.38 1.52 -3.53
CA THR A 30 16.16 2.09 -2.19
C THR A 30 14.96 3.04 -2.17
N GLU A 31 14.79 3.85 -3.22
CA GLU A 31 13.64 4.73 -3.36
C GLU A 31 12.34 3.97 -3.60
N HIS A 32 12.37 2.91 -4.42
CA HIS A 32 11.21 2.02 -4.59
C HIS A 32 10.83 1.34 -3.27
N PHE A 33 11.81 0.88 -2.49
CA PHE A 33 11.57 0.29 -1.17
C PHE A 33 10.90 1.29 -0.21
N THR A 34 11.33 2.56 -0.25
CA THR A 34 10.72 3.64 0.54
C THR A 34 9.27 3.88 0.12
N GLN A 35 8.95 3.83 -1.17
CA GLN A 35 7.57 3.93 -1.63
C GLN A 35 6.72 2.73 -1.19
N ILE A 36 7.25 1.49 -1.28
CA ILE A 36 6.56 0.30 -0.78
C ILE A 36 6.26 0.44 0.71
N SER A 37 7.23 0.93 1.51
CA SER A 37 7.03 1.18 2.94
C SER A 37 5.92 2.19 3.22
N PHE A 38 5.77 3.23 2.39
CA PHE A 38 4.70 4.21 2.53
C PHE A 38 3.32 3.56 2.30
N PHE A 39 3.21 2.68 1.29
CA PHE A 39 1.99 1.93 1.02
C PHE A 39 1.65 0.91 2.10
N GLN A 40 2.66 0.26 2.69
CA GLN A 40 2.48 -0.62 3.84
C GLN A 40 1.98 0.17 5.07
N HIS A 41 2.53 1.36 5.31
CA HIS A 41 2.11 2.22 6.42
C HIS A 41 0.63 2.62 6.30
N GLU A 42 0.20 3.03 5.12
CA GLU A 42 -1.20 3.37 4.86
C GLU A 42 -2.12 2.16 5.13
N ARG A 43 -1.73 0.96 4.70
CA ARG A 43 -2.46 -0.29 4.97
C ARG A 43 -2.56 -0.61 6.47
N LEU A 44 -1.47 -0.43 7.22
CA LEU A 44 -1.43 -0.64 8.67
C LEU A 44 -2.36 0.34 9.40
N VAL A 45 -2.34 1.61 9.03
CA VAL A 45 -3.23 2.62 9.60
C VAL A 45 -4.69 2.27 9.32
N HIS A 46 -5.03 1.86 8.09
CA HIS A 46 -6.39 1.40 7.79
C HIS A 46 -6.79 0.18 8.62
N LEU A 47 -5.91 -0.78 8.83
CA LEU A 47 -6.18 -1.94 9.68
C LEU A 47 -6.45 -1.52 11.13
N ILE A 48 -5.60 -0.68 11.71
CA ILE A 48 -5.74 -0.20 13.10
C ILE A 48 -7.06 0.57 13.28
N VAL A 49 -7.37 1.49 12.37
CA VAL A 49 -8.61 2.27 12.42
C VAL A 49 -9.84 1.34 12.26
N THR A 50 -9.80 0.39 11.32
CA THR A 50 -10.89 -0.59 11.11
C THR A 50 -11.12 -1.47 12.33
N VAL A 51 -10.06 -1.99 12.95
CA VAL A 51 -10.15 -2.81 14.17
C VAL A 51 -10.70 -2.00 15.34
N THR A 52 -10.26 -0.75 15.50
CA THR A 52 -10.76 0.14 16.55
C THR A 52 -12.26 0.39 16.40
N PHE A 53 -12.73 0.69 15.18
CA PHE A 53 -14.16 0.83 14.91
C PHE A 53 -14.94 -0.47 15.12
N ALA A 54 -14.39 -1.62 14.71
CA ALA A 54 -15.02 -2.91 14.94
C ALA A 54 -15.21 -3.18 16.45
N LEU A 55 -14.21 -2.88 17.28
CA LEU A 55 -14.31 -2.99 18.73
C LEU A 55 -15.39 -2.06 19.31
N ILE A 56 -15.46 -0.80 18.85
CA ILE A 56 -16.51 0.14 19.25
C ILE A 56 -17.90 -0.40 18.86
N VAL A 57 -18.07 -0.91 17.63
CA VAL A 57 -19.33 -1.49 17.16
C VAL A 57 -19.75 -2.69 18.00
N VAL A 58 -18.82 -3.56 18.38
CA VAL A 58 -19.09 -4.71 19.28
C VAL A 58 -19.54 -4.23 20.67
N LEU A 59 -18.90 -3.21 21.23
CA LEU A 59 -19.30 -2.62 22.51
C LEU A 59 -20.69 -1.98 22.41
N LEU A 60 -20.95 -1.20 21.35
CA LEU A 60 -22.27 -0.60 21.09
C LEU A 60 -23.35 -1.68 20.92
N MET A 61 -23.04 -2.78 20.24
CA MET A 61 -23.94 -3.92 20.08
C MET A 61 -24.27 -4.57 21.42
N HIS A 62 -23.27 -4.75 22.30
CA HIS A 62 -23.49 -5.29 23.64
C HIS A 62 -24.42 -4.39 24.46
N ILE A 63 -24.19 -3.07 24.44
CA ILE A 63 -25.03 -2.10 25.14
C ILE A 63 -26.46 -2.14 24.59
N LEU A 64 -26.63 -2.13 23.25
CA LEU A 64 -27.94 -2.21 22.59
C LEU A 64 -28.71 -3.49 22.95
N PHE A 65 -28.03 -4.62 23.11
CA PHE A 65 -28.68 -5.88 23.49
C PHE A 65 -29.03 -5.94 24.99
N SER A 66 -28.22 -5.31 25.84
CA SER A 66 -28.46 -5.25 27.29
C SER A 66 -29.48 -4.18 27.71
N ALA A 67 -29.68 -3.15 26.88
CA ALA A 67 -30.62 -2.09 27.14
C ALA A 67 -32.05 -2.54 26.80
N GLN A 68 -32.93 -2.50 27.81
CA GLN A 68 -34.34 -2.88 27.65
C GLN A 68 -35.14 -1.84 26.87
N GLU A 69 -34.68 -0.58 26.86
CA GLU A 69 -35.20 0.54 26.07
C GLU A 69 -34.04 1.17 25.29
N SER A 70 -33.93 0.84 24.01
CA SER A 70 -32.87 1.36 23.13
C SER A 70 -33.19 2.79 22.71
N SER A 71 -32.33 3.76 23.03
CA SER A 71 -32.51 5.13 22.56
C SER A 71 -32.29 5.22 21.04
N LEU A 72 -33.14 5.97 20.33
CA LEU A 72 -32.98 6.25 18.89
C LEU A 72 -31.59 6.83 18.56
N LEU A 73 -31.01 7.60 19.49
CA LEU A 73 -29.66 8.14 19.38
C LEU A 73 -28.59 7.04 19.35
N LEU A 74 -28.71 6.01 20.18
CA LEU A 74 -27.73 4.92 20.20
C LEU A 74 -27.79 4.10 18.91
N LEU A 75 -29.00 3.91 18.36
CA LEU A 75 -29.19 3.23 17.09
C LEU A 75 -28.58 4.02 15.91
N THR A 76 -28.75 5.34 15.87
CA THR A 76 -28.15 6.17 14.82
C THR A 76 -26.63 6.17 14.89
N ILE A 77 -26.04 6.22 16.09
CA ILE A 77 -24.59 6.10 16.27
C ILE A 77 -24.08 4.73 15.79
N PHE A 78 -24.79 3.65 16.13
CA PHE A 78 -24.43 2.30 15.68
C PHE A 78 -24.46 2.17 14.16
N LEU A 79 -25.50 2.68 13.49
CA LEU A 79 -25.60 2.67 12.04
C LEU A 79 -24.51 3.54 11.38
N ALA A 80 -24.23 4.72 11.93
CA ALA A 80 -23.18 5.59 11.43
C ALA A 80 -21.79 4.95 11.55
N ALA A 81 -21.50 4.28 12.67
CA ALA A 81 -20.26 3.55 12.87
C ALA A 81 -20.09 2.39 11.86
N ASN A 82 -21.17 1.66 11.55
CA ASN A 82 -21.15 0.60 10.53
C ASN A 82 -20.96 1.15 9.11
N LEU A 83 -21.56 2.30 8.78
CA LEU A 83 -21.34 2.95 7.49
C LEU A 83 -19.87 3.36 7.31
N PHE A 84 -19.27 3.93 8.37
CA PHE A 84 -17.84 4.22 8.40
C PHE A 84 -17.01 2.96 8.20
N LEU A 85 -17.34 1.87 8.90
CA LEU A 85 -16.64 0.59 8.77
C LEU A 85 -16.66 0.08 7.32
N CYS A 86 -17.82 0.09 6.66
CA CYS A 86 -17.94 -0.29 5.25
C CYS A 86 -17.10 0.60 4.31
N GLY A 87 -17.14 1.92 4.50
CA GLY A 87 -16.32 2.85 3.71
C GLY A 87 -14.82 2.61 3.87
N TYR A 88 -14.39 2.28 5.08
CA TYR A 88 -12.98 1.96 5.38
C TYR A 88 -12.54 0.61 4.81
N ILE A 89 -13.39 -0.42 4.85
CA ILE A 89 -13.11 -1.71 4.20
C ILE A 89 -12.97 -1.54 2.69
N LEU A 90 -13.85 -0.77 2.05
CA LEU A 90 -13.75 -0.49 0.61
C LEU A 90 -12.46 0.26 0.27
N HIS A 91 -12.08 1.25 1.08
CA HIS A 91 -10.81 1.95 0.91
C HIS A 91 -9.61 1.00 1.02
N TYR A 92 -9.65 0.06 1.97
CA TYR A 92 -8.62 -0.97 2.12
C TYR A 92 -8.45 -1.84 0.85
N TYR A 93 -9.54 -2.29 0.23
CA TYR A 93 -9.48 -3.09 -1.00
C TYR A 93 -8.85 -2.34 -2.18
N ILE A 94 -9.20 -1.07 -2.34
CA ILE A 94 -8.61 -0.21 -3.37
C ILE A 94 -7.11 -0.06 -3.10
N LEU A 95 -6.72 0.12 -1.84
CA LEU A 95 -5.32 0.25 -1.47
C LEU A 95 -4.54 -1.04 -1.72
N GLU A 96 -5.06 -2.20 -1.30
CA GLU A 96 -4.46 -3.52 -1.47
C GLU A 96 -4.06 -3.79 -2.93
N THR A 97 -5.00 -3.53 -3.84
CA THR A 97 -4.81 -3.74 -5.29
C THR A 97 -3.64 -2.91 -5.83
N ASN A 98 -3.47 -1.68 -5.34
CA ASN A 98 -2.37 -0.82 -5.77
C ASN A 98 -1.01 -1.30 -5.23
N VAL A 99 -0.96 -1.80 -4.00
CA VAL A 99 0.29 -2.33 -3.42
C VAL A 99 0.74 -3.62 -4.12
N GLN A 100 -0.20 -4.51 -4.45
CA GLN A 100 0.09 -5.73 -5.21
C GLN A 100 0.84 -5.42 -6.52
N TYR A 101 0.45 -4.33 -7.18
CA TYR A 101 1.05 -3.86 -8.42
C TYR A 101 2.44 -3.23 -8.23
N PHE A 102 2.77 -2.74 -7.03
CA PHE A 102 4.12 -2.26 -6.73
C PHE A 102 5.11 -3.40 -6.48
N TYR A 103 4.68 -4.51 -5.87
CA TYR A 103 5.54 -5.68 -5.71
C TYR A 103 5.92 -6.32 -7.04
N THR A 104 4.98 -6.47 -7.98
CA THR A 104 5.30 -7.05 -9.29
C THR A 104 6.28 -6.20 -10.09
N GLN A 105 6.25 -4.88 -9.92
CA GLN A 105 7.25 -3.98 -10.49
C GLN A 105 8.62 -4.12 -9.84
N TYR A 106 8.65 -4.23 -8.50
CA TYR A 106 9.88 -4.45 -7.76
C TYR A 106 10.58 -5.73 -8.20
N ASP A 107 9.83 -6.83 -8.34
CA ASP A 107 10.37 -8.12 -8.80
C ASP A 107 10.94 -8.01 -10.22
N GLY A 108 10.28 -7.24 -11.10
CA GLY A 108 10.77 -6.96 -12.45
C GLY A 108 12.08 -6.17 -12.48
N ILE A 109 12.25 -5.19 -11.59
CA ILE A 109 13.49 -4.41 -11.46
C ILE A 109 14.60 -5.28 -10.88
N LEU A 110 14.31 -6.08 -9.86
CA LEU A 110 15.28 -6.98 -9.23
C LEU A 110 15.82 -8.01 -10.23
N ALA A 111 14.93 -8.63 -11.01
CA ALA A 111 15.33 -9.59 -12.05
C ALA A 111 16.27 -8.98 -13.09
N LYS A 112 16.02 -7.74 -13.51
CA LYS A 112 16.90 -7.02 -14.45
C LYS A 112 18.24 -6.64 -13.82
N CYS A 113 18.24 -6.20 -12.56
CA CYS A 113 19.47 -5.88 -11.84
C CYS A 113 20.38 -7.12 -11.68
N GLN A 114 19.78 -8.26 -11.34
CA GLN A 114 20.50 -9.54 -11.25
C GLN A 114 21.02 -10.02 -12.61
N ALA A 115 20.24 -9.87 -13.68
CA ALA A 115 20.69 -10.19 -15.04
C ALA A 115 21.85 -9.29 -15.50
N CYS A 116 21.80 -7.98 -15.21
CA CYS A 116 22.87 -7.04 -15.53
C CYS A 116 24.16 -7.35 -14.76
N GLN A 117 24.05 -7.70 -13.47
CA GLN A 117 25.20 -8.12 -12.65
C GLN A 117 25.80 -9.47 -13.10
N ALA A 118 24.98 -10.40 -13.59
CA ALA A 118 25.45 -11.67 -14.15
C ALA A 118 26.21 -11.47 -15.47
N SER A 119 25.70 -10.61 -16.35
CA SER A 119 26.38 -10.23 -17.60
C SER A 119 27.70 -9.47 -17.35
N ALA A 120 27.75 -8.61 -16.33
CA ALA A 120 28.97 -7.91 -15.94
C ALA A 120 30.06 -8.84 -15.37
N LYS A 121 29.70 -9.94 -14.71
CA LYS A 121 30.67 -10.95 -14.23
C LYS A 121 31.26 -11.80 -15.36
N GLN A 122 30.50 -12.10 -16.42
CA GLN A 122 31.01 -12.87 -17.57
C GLN A 122 31.89 -12.04 -18.53
N GLY A 123 31.78 -10.71 -18.52
CA GLY A 123 32.61 -9.82 -19.33
C GLY A 123 33.99 -9.47 -18.75
N GLY A 124 34.27 -9.86 -17.50
CA GLY A 124 35.54 -9.59 -16.81
C GLY A 124 36.53 -10.76 -16.78
N GLU A 125 36.19 -11.91 -17.36
CA GLU A 125 37.03 -13.13 -17.40
C GLU A 125 37.59 -13.46 -18.81
N ASN A 126 37.58 -12.51 -19.75
CA ASN A 126 38.26 -12.66 -21.05
C ASN A 126 39.45 -11.70 -21.19
#